data_AF-A0A963VX67-F1
#
_entry.id   AF-A0A963VX67-F1
#
_cell.length_a   1.000
_cell.length_b   1.000
_cell.length_c   1.000
_cell.angle_alpha   90.00
_cell.angle_beta   90.00
_cell.angle_gamma   90.00
#
_symmetry.space_group_name_H-M   'P 1'
#
loop_
_entity.id
_entity.type
_entity.pdbx_description
1 polymer ?
#
loop_
_entity_poly.entity_id
_entity_poly.type
_entity_poly.pdbx_seq_one_letter_code
_entity_poly.pdbx_strand_id
1 'polypeptide(L)'
;MSGSTPLAGKRVVITGGSKGLGRALTEALTGLGAKVCALARPSSELDEVSAIDGGWGIPCDLRNSAAIRDAIAKAAEAMGGIDILVNNAGVAAPVPFASVTDEMIDDQIAINFAAAIHTSRAALPWLLKAQGHVLNVSSETVHRTSPFLGVYAGTKAALERFSLELRDEFRSKKLRVTILRSGTIA
;
A
#
# COMPACT_ATOMS: atom_id res chain seq x y z
N MET A 1 -12.14 24.36 -12.04
CA MET A 1 -12.98 23.24 -11.58
C MET A 1 -13.17 23.41 -10.09
N SER A 2 -14.40 23.29 -9.57
CA SER A 2 -14.74 23.63 -8.18
C SER A 2 -13.93 22.82 -7.16
N GLY A 3 -13.67 23.42 -5.99
CA GLY A 3 -13.05 22.80 -4.83
C GLY A 3 -13.90 21.71 -4.19
N SER A 4 -14.22 20.65 -4.95
CA SER A 4 -14.81 19.45 -4.39
C SER A 4 -13.74 18.71 -3.58
N THR A 5 -14.04 18.42 -2.31
CA THR A 5 -13.25 17.54 -1.44
C THR A 5 -13.99 16.21 -1.32
N PRO A 6 -14.02 15.37 -2.38
CA PRO A 6 -14.84 14.15 -2.40
C PRO A 6 -14.40 13.11 -1.36
N LEU A 7 -13.20 13.27 -0.79
CA LEU A 7 -12.66 12.42 0.26
C LEU A 7 -12.57 13.13 1.61
N ALA A 8 -13.26 14.26 1.79
CA ALA A 8 -13.34 14.97 3.06
C ALA A 8 -13.62 14.02 4.23
N GLY A 9 -12.71 14.02 5.21
CA GLY A 9 -12.83 13.21 6.42
C GLY A 9 -12.52 11.72 6.26
N LYS A 10 -12.18 11.24 5.06
CA LYS A 10 -11.69 9.86 4.87
C LYS A 10 -10.28 9.72 5.41
N ARG A 11 -10.02 8.60 6.09
CA ARG A 11 -8.76 8.27 6.75
C ARG A 11 -8.07 7.18 5.95
N VAL A 12 -6.92 7.50 5.37
CA VAL A 12 -6.23 6.66 4.41
C VAL A 12 -4.85 6.29 4.94
N VAL A 13 -4.51 5.01 4.91
CA VAL A 13 -3.12 4.57 5.15
C VAL A 13 -2.50 4.12 3.83
N ILE A 14 -1.30 4.59 3.52
CA ILE A 14 -0.56 4.25 2.30
C ILE A 14 0.80 3.67 2.66
N THR A 15 1.06 2.42 2.28
CA THR A 15 2.41 1.85 2.38
C THR A 15 3.29 2.37 1.24
N GLY A 16 4.54 2.75 1.52
CA GLY A 16 5.43 3.36 0.53
C GLY A 16 4.96 4.75 0.09
N GLY A 17 4.27 5.48 0.96
CA GLY A 17 3.63 6.77 0.62
C GLY A 17 4.55 7.99 0.54
N SER A 18 5.87 7.83 0.71
CA SER A 18 6.83 8.94 0.74
C SER A 18 7.55 9.20 -0.59
N LYS A 19 7.50 8.28 -1.56
CA LYS A 19 8.20 8.41 -2.86
C LYS A 19 7.35 7.92 -4.04
N GLY A 20 7.72 8.37 -5.25
CA GLY A 20 7.14 7.90 -6.52
C GLY A 20 5.61 7.97 -6.54
N LEU A 21 4.97 6.90 -7.03
CA LEU A 21 3.51 6.80 -7.06
C LEU A 21 2.88 6.98 -5.67
N GLY A 22 3.51 6.46 -4.62
CA GLY A 22 2.99 6.58 -3.26
C GLY A 22 2.92 8.03 -2.79
N ARG A 23 3.95 8.84 -3.09
CA ARG A 23 3.94 10.28 -2.78
C ARG A 23 2.87 11.02 -3.58
N ALA A 24 2.77 10.74 -4.88
CA ALA A 24 1.73 11.33 -5.72
C ALA A 24 0.32 10.98 -5.22
N LEU A 25 0.10 9.75 -4.76
CA LEU A 25 -1.16 9.35 -4.13
C LEU A 25 -1.40 10.10 -2.82
N THR A 26 -0.38 10.24 -1.97
CA THR A 26 -0.48 11.00 -0.72
C THR A 26 -0.94 12.43 -0.98
N GLU A 27 -0.26 13.15 -1.89
CA GLU A 27 -0.57 14.54 -2.23
C GLU A 27 -1.94 14.69 -2.90
N ALA A 28 -2.29 13.79 -3.82
CA ALA A 28 -3.60 13.82 -4.47
C ALA A 28 -4.73 13.57 -3.47
N LEU A 29 -4.57 12.62 -2.55
CA LEU A 29 -5.62 12.25 -1.60
C LEU A 29 -5.81 13.32 -0.52
N THR A 30 -4.72 13.93 -0.01
CA THR A 30 -4.83 15.08 0.91
C THR A 30 -5.46 16.28 0.19
N GLY A 31 -5.08 16.55 -1.06
CA GLY A 31 -5.71 17.59 -1.89
C GLY A 31 -7.21 17.38 -2.14
N LEU A 32 -7.70 16.14 -2.06
CA LEU A 32 -9.13 15.80 -2.12
C LEU A 32 -9.83 15.81 -0.74
N GLY A 33 -9.14 16.24 0.32
CA GLY A 33 -9.66 16.42 1.68
C GLY A 33 -9.50 15.20 2.61
N ALA A 34 -8.78 14.17 2.20
CA ALA A 34 -8.51 13.02 3.05
C ALA A 34 -7.45 13.31 4.11
N LYS A 35 -7.55 12.63 5.25
CA LYS A 35 -6.44 12.44 6.19
C LYS A 35 -5.60 11.27 5.72
N VAL A 36 -4.32 11.46 5.48
CA VAL A 36 -3.43 10.44 4.90
C VAL A 36 -2.25 10.17 5.82
N CYS A 37 -2.06 8.90 6.16
CA CYS A 37 -0.87 8.41 6.84
C CYS A 37 -0.01 7.60 5.87
N ALA A 38 1.22 8.05 5.61
CA ALA A 38 2.21 7.34 4.83
C ALA A 38 3.11 6.49 5.74
N LEU A 39 3.21 5.19 5.43
CA LEU A 39 4.17 4.28 6.07
C LEU A 39 5.37 4.09 5.14
N ALA A 40 6.57 4.41 5.61
CA ALA A 40 7.80 4.13 4.88
C ALA A 40 8.97 4.01 5.84
N ARG A 41 10.14 3.58 5.35
CA ARG A 41 11.38 3.66 6.12
C ARG A 41 11.68 5.14 6.47
N PRO A 42 12.36 5.41 7.60
CA PRO A 42 12.77 6.77 7.94
C PRO A 42 13.55 7.42 6.80
N SER A 43 13.13 8.61 6.38
CA SER A 43 13.83 9.42 5.37
C SER A 43 13.29 10.85 5.38
N SER A 44 14.03 11.81 4.82
CA SER A 44 13.58 13.20 4.71
C SER A 44 12.27 13.31 3.91
N GLU A 45 12.08 12.48 2.89
CA GLU A 45 10.84 12.49 2.09
C GLU A 45 9.63 11.97 2.88
N LEU A 46 9.84 11.17 3.92
CA LEU A 46 8.77 10.78 4.84
C LEU A 46 8.44 11.91 5.82
N ASP A 47 9.47 12.63 6.30
CA ASP A 47 9.28 13.78 7.18
C ASP A 47 8.48 14.89 6.47
N GLU A 48 8.76 15.12 5.18
CA GLU A 48 8.01 16.05 4.33
C GLU A 48 6.53 15.70 4.20
N VAL A 49 6.12 14.42 4.30
CA VAL A 49 4.69 14.06 4.27
C VAL A 49 3.96 14.68 5.45
N SER A 50 4.62 14.81 6.61
CA SER A 50 4.03 15.42 7.80
C SER A 50 3.91 16.94 7.70
N ALA A 51 4.55 17.57 6.69
CA ALA A 51 4.38 18.99 6.39
C ALA A 51 3.18 19.26 5.46
N ILE A 52 2.58 18.22 4.87
CA ILE A 52 1.36 18.33 4.07
C ILE A 52 0.16 18.44 5.02
N ASP A 53 -0.74 19.41 4.78
CA ASP A 53 -1.97 19.49 5.57
C ASP A 53 -2.80 18.21 5.40
N GLY A 54 -3.20 17.61 6.53
CA GLY A 54 -3.84 16.29 6.58
C GLY A 54 -2.91 15.10 6.32
N GLY A 55 -1.59 15.30 6.17
CA GLY A 55 -0.58 14.27 5.97
C GLY A 55 0.19 13.91 7.25
N TRP A 56 0.52 12.63 7.42
CA TRP A 56 1.38 12.12 8.49
C TRP A 56 2.34 11.04 8.01
N GLY A 57 3.63 11.18 8.29
CA GLY A 57 4.62 10.11 8.08
C GLY A 57 4.80 9.26 9.34
N ILE A 58 4.70 7.93 9.22
CA ILE A 58 5.07 7.00 10.29
C ILE A 58 6.21 6.10 9.79
N PRO A 59 7.39 6.14 10.44
CA PRO A 59 8.48 5.23 10.13
C PRO A 59 8.08 3.78 10.38
N CYS A 60 8.26 2.93 9.37
CA CYS A 60 7.91 1.51 9.40
C CYS A 60 8.76 0.73 8.40
N ASP A 61 9.44 -0.32 8.86
CA ASP A 61 10.00 -1.33 7.97
C ASP A 61 8.95 -2.42 7.70
N LEU A 62 8.50 -2.50 6.45
CA LEU A 62 7.46 -3.41 6.02
C LEU A 62 7.91 -4.88 5.95
N ARG A 63 9.20 -5.18 6.18
CA ARG A 63 9.67 -6.56 6.42
C ARG A 63 9.30 -7.07 7.81
N ASN A 64 9.02 -6.17 8.75
CA ASN A 64 8.74 -6.51 10.14
C ASN A 64 7.23 -6.43 10.44
N SER A 65 6.60 -7.60 10.59
CA SER A 65 5.16 -7.68 10.87
C SER A 65 4.73 -7.07 12.21
N ALA A 66 5.62 -7.01 13.22
CA ALA A 66 5.35 -6.31 14.47
C ALA A 66 5.38 -4.79 14.27
N ALA A 67 6.38 -4.28 13.55
CA ALA A 67 6.46 -2.86 13.20
C ALA A 67 5.24 -2.40 12.36
N ILE A 68 4.77 -3.24 11.44
CA ILE A 68 3.52 -2.99 10.68
C ILE A 68 2.33 -2.84 11.62
N ARG A 69 2.14 -3.81 12.52
CA ARG A 69 1.02 -3.81 13.45
C ARG A 69 1.01 -2.57 14.34
N ASP A 70 2.17 -2.18 14.86
CA ASP A 70 2.31 -0.98 15.70
C ASP A 70 2.07 0.30 14.89
N ALA A 71 2.59 0.38 13.66
CA ALA A 71 2.38 1.54 12.79
C ALA A 71 0.91 1.71 12.40
N ILE A 72 0.21 0.62 12.08
CA ILE A 72 -1.23 0.65 11.74
C ILE A 72 -2.06 1.07 12.95
N ALA A 73 -1.73 0.59 14.16
CA ALA A 73 -2.42 0.99 15.38
C ALA A 73 -2.23 2.50 15.64
N LYS A 74 -1.00 3.02 15.53
CA LYS A 74 -0.70 4.45 15.68
C LYS A 74 -1.44 5.30 14.64
N ALA A 75 -1.47 4.86 13.38
CA ALA A 75 -2.21 5.55 12.31
C ALA A 75 -3.71 5.61 12.61
N ALA A 76 -4.28 4.49 13.06
CA ALA A 76 -5.69 4.42 13.42
C ALA A 76 -6.01 5.30 14.64
N GLU A 77 -5.15 5.33 15.65
CA GLU A 77 -5.30 6.20 16.82
C GLU A 77 -5.28 7.68 16.41
N ALA A 78 -4.24 8.10 15.68
CA ALA A 78 -4.06 9.49 15.26
C ALA A 78 -5.21 10.01 14.37
N MET A 79 -5.74 9.15 13.50
CA MET A 79 -6.83 9.54 12.59
C MET A 79 -8.22 9.22 13.12
N GLY A 80 -8.34 8.51 14.26
CA GLY A 80 -9.60 8.01 14.81
C GLY A 80 -10.20 6.81 14.06
N GLY A 81 -9.40 6.11 13.24
CA GLY A 81 -9.72 4.88 12.50
C GLY A 81 -9.14 4.86 11.08
N ILE A 82 -9.54 3.89 10.26
CA ILE A 82 -9.05 3.70 8.89
C ILE A 82 -10.25 3.38 7.99
N ASP A 83 -10.45 4.18 6.95
CA ASP A 83 -11.47 3.95 5.92
C ASP A 83 -10.89 3.27 4.68
N ILE A 84 -9.64 3.60 4.35
CA ILE A 84 -8.97 3.13 3.13
C ILE A 84 -7.55 2.69 3.47
N LEU A 85 -7.16 1.51 2.99
CA LEU A 85 -5.79 1.04 3.01
C LEU A 85 -5.29 0.93 1.57
N VAL A 86 -4.15 1.54 1.27
CA VAL A 86 -3.47 1.42 -0.01
C VAL A 86 -2.15 0.67 0.17
N ASN A 87 -2.14 -0.60 -0.22
CA ASN A 87 -0.92 -1.41 -0.30
C ASN A 87 -0.18 -1.07 -1.60
N ASN A 88 0.56 0.03 -1.56
CA ASN A 88 1.34 0.56 -2.67
C ASN A 88 2.82 0.13 -2.65
N ALA A 89 3.37 -0.22 -1.49
CA ALA A 89 4.80 -0.50 -1.38
C ALA A 89 5.20 -1.65 -2.32
N GLY A 90 6.35 -1.47 -2.97
CA GLY A 90 6.89 -2.48 -3.87
C GLY A 90 8.35 -2.21 -4.19
N VAL A 91 9.10 -3.29 -4.39
CA VAL A 91 10.48 -3.29 -4.86
C VAL A 91 10.61 -4.26 -6.04
N ALA A 92 11.44 -3.91 -7.01
CA ALA A 92 11.74 -4.75 -8.16
C ALA A 92 13.26 -4.82 -8.33
N ALA A 93 13.77 -6.02 -8.63
CA ALA A 93 15.19 -6.25 -8.91
C ALA A 93 15.33 -6.88 -10.32
N PRO A 94 15.41 -6.05 -11.39
CA PRO A 94 15.53 -6.56 -12.75
C PRO A 94 16.94 -7.10 -13.01
N VAL A 95 17.10 -8.42 -12.99
CA VAL A 95 18.37 -9.12 -13.28
C VAL A 95 18.14 -10.41 -14.08
N PRO A 96 19.14 -10.93 -14.82
CA PRO A 96 19.09 -12.30 -15.34
C PRO A 96 18.74 -13.29 -14.24
N PHE A 97 17.95 -14.33 -14.53
CA PHE A 97 17.54 -15.31 -13.52
C PHE A 97 18.75 -15.96 -12.81
N ALA A 98 19.83 -16.21 -13.56
CA ALA A 98 21.09 -16.74 -13.02
C ALA A 98 21.81 -15.80 -12.02
N SER A 99 21.39 -14.54 -11.92
CA SER A 99 21.94 -13.53 -11.01
C SER A 99 20.99 -13.17 -9.86
N VAL A 100 19.84 -13.84 -9.76
CA VAL A 100 18.92 -13.65 -8.64
C VAL A 100 19.55 -14.23 -7.38
N THR A 101 19.59 -13.43 -6.31
CA THR A 101 20.06 -13.85 -4.99
C THR A 101 18.89 -14.17 -4.07
N ASP A 102 19.15 -14.94 -3.00
CA ASP A 102 18.16 -15.22 -1.96
C ASP A 102 17.62 -13.93 -1.33
N GLU A 103 18.49 -12.95 -1.05
CA GLU A 103 18.10 -11.64 -0.53
C GLU A 103 17.12 -10.91 -1.47
N MET A 104 17.34 -10.95 -2.80
CA MET A 104 16.42 -10.35 -3.76
C MET A 104 15.07 -11.06 -3.78
N ILE A 105 15.04 -12.38 -3.57
CA ILE A 105 13.81 -13.17 -3.49
C ILE A 105 13.05 -12.79 -2.23
N ASP A 106 13.73 -12.86 -1.08
CA ASP A 106 13.15 -12.60 0.24
C ASP A 106 12.61 -11.18 0.34
N ASP A 107 13.35 -10.18 -0.14
CA ASP A 107 12.93 -8.79 -0.13
C ASP A 107 11.67 -8.56 -0.97
N GLN A 108 11.61 -9.13 -2.17
CA GLN A 108 10.46 -8.98 -3.04
C GLN A 108 9.24 -9.68 -2.46
N ILE A 109 9.39 -10.89 -1.90
CA ILE A 109 8.28 -11.59 -1.24
C ILE A 109 7.80 -10.81 -0.01
N ALA A 110 8.73 -10.38 0.84
CA ALA A 110 8.44 -9.66 2.07
C ALA A 110 7.69 -8.35 1.79
N ILE A 111 8.18 -7.54 0.85
CA ILE A 111 7.61 -6.22 0.58
C ILE A 111 6.40 -6.27 -0.37
N ASN A 112 6.49 -7.00 -1.48
CA ASN A 112 5.45 -6.92 -2.52
C ASN A 112 4.20 -7.73 -2.18
N PHE A 113 4.33 -8.73 -1.31
CA PHE A 113 3.24 -9.67 -0.99
C PHE A 113 2.97 -9.77 0.51
N ALA A 114 3.95 -10.20 1.31
CA ALA A 114 3.72 -10.46 2.74
C ALA A 114 3.32 -9.18 3.50
N ALA A 115 3.95 -8.05 3.21
CA ALA A 115 3.62 -6.76 3.81
C ALA A 115 2.15 -6.39 3.57
N ALA A 116 1.63 -6.58 2.34
CA ALA A 116 0.24 -6.30 2.01
C ALA A 116 -0.74 -7.17 2.81
N ILE A 117 -0.40 -8.44 3.05
CA ILE A 117 -1.18 -9.32 3.92
C ILE A 117 -1.13 -8.81 5.37
N HIS A 118 0.05 -8.46 5.87
CA HIS A 118 0.23 -8.00 7.25
C HIS A 118 -0.49 -6.68 7.52
N THR A 119 -0.40 -5.69 6.62
CA THR A 119 -1.08 -4.41 6.73
C THR A 119 -2.59 -4.58 6.60
N SER A 120 -3.07 -5.39 5.65
CA SER A 120 -4.50 -5.68 5.51
C SER A 120 -5.05 -6.37 6.76
N ARG A 121 -4.36 -7.38 7.29
CA ARG A 121 -4.76 -8.07 8.52
C ARG A 121 -4.76 -7.12 9.73
N ALA A 122 -3.73 -6.29 9.87
CA ALA A 122 -3.66 -5.32 10.96
C ALA A 122 -4.79 -4.28 10.87
N ALA A 123 -5.06 -3.73 9.67
CA ALA A 123 -6.06 -2.68 9.47
C ALA A 123 -7.52 -3.20 9.47
N LEU A 124 -7.72 -4.51 9.33
CA LEU A 124 -9.02 -5.13 9.11
C LEU A 124 -10.12 -4.70 10.09
N PRO A 125 -9.89 -4.62 11.42
CA PRO A 125 -10.95 -4.24 12.36
C PRO A 125 -11.54 -2.86 12.06
N TRP A 126 -10.70 -1.89 11.71
CA TRP A 126 -11.15 -0.53 11.37
C TRP A 126 -11.81 -0.48 9.99
N LEU A 127 -11.24 -1.19 9.01
CA LEU A 127 -11.81 -1.28 7.67
C LEU A 127 -13.21 -1.90 7.68
N LEU A 128 -13.43 -2.96 8.47
CA LEU A 128 -14.76 -3.58 8.60
C LEU A 128 -15.76 -2.63 9.28
N LYS A 129 -15.34 -1.93 10.34
CA LYS A 129 -16.19 -0.93 11.02
C LYS A 129 -16.59 0.20 10.06
N ALA A 130 -15.69 0.62 9.17
CA ALA A 130 -15.92 1.67 8.21
C ALA A 130 -16.65 1.23 6.93
N GLN A 131 -16.87 -0.08 6.71
CA GLN A 131 -17.24 -0.63 5.40
C GLN A 131 -16.28 -0.12 4.31
N GLY A 132 -14.98 -0.19 4.66
CA GLY A 132 -13.88 0.49 4.01
C GLY A 132 -13.41 -0.15 2.71
N HIS A 133 -12.21 0.23 2.30
CA HIS A 133 -11.65 -0.17 1.01
C HIS A 133 -10.16 -0.49 1.11
N VAL A 134 -9.77 -1.68 0.64
CA VAL A 134 -8.37 -2.03 0.36
C VAL A 134 -8.08 -1.81 -1.14
N LEU A 135 -7.08 -1.00 -1.45
CA LEU A 135 -6.52 -0.86 -2.79
C LEU A 135 -5.13 -1.49 -2.82
N ASN A 136 -4.97 -2.55 -3.62
CA ASN A 136 -3.68 -3.19 -3.84
C ASN A 136 -3.07 -2.73 -5.17
N VAL A 137 -1.85 -2.20 -5.14
CA VAL A 137 -1.13 -1.77 -6.35
C VAL A 137 -0.34 -2.95 -6.91
N SER A 138 -0.88 -3.50 -8.00
CA SER A 138 -0.28 -4.53 -8.84
C SER A 138 0.50 -3.90 -10.01
N SER A 139 0.90 -4.72 -10.97
CA SER A 139 1.67 -4.32 -12.14
C SER A 139 1.12 -4.95 -13.42
N GLU A 140 1.36 -4.30 -14.56
CA GLU A 140 1.10 -4.90 -15.87
C GLU A 140 1.88 -6.20 -16.12
N THR A 141 2.99 -6.41 -15.40
CA THR A 141 3.83 -7.61 -15.49
C THR A 141 3.10 -8.89 -15.07
N VAL A 142 1.96 -8.80 -14.39
CA VAL A 142 1.13 -9.99 -14.08
C VAL A 142 0.56 -10.62 -15.35
N HIS A 143 0.29 -9.82 -16.39
CA HIS A 143 -0.38 -10.29 -17.62
C HIS A 143 0.51 -10.18 -18.86
N ARG A 144 1.78 -9.79 -18.68
CA ARG A 144 2.76 -9.64 -19.75
C ARG A 144 4.09 -10.26 -19.33
N THR A 145 4.70 -11.02 -20.23
CA THR A 145 6.05 -11.55 -19.99
C THR A 145 7.05 -10.40 -19.96
N SER A 146 7.71 -10.23 -18.83
CA SER A 146 8.76 -9.25 -18.64
C SER A 146 10.02 -9.97 -18.17
N PRO A 147 10.95 -10.30 -19.10
CA PRO A 147 12.24 -10.87 -18.74
C PRO A 147 12.91 -10.06 -17.64
N PHE A 148 13.71 -10.73 -16.81
CA PHE A 148 14.41 -10.16 -15.65
C PHE A 148 13.53 -9.81 -14.44
N LEU A 149 12.21 -9.82 -14.57
CA LEU A 149 11.26 -9.46 -13.50
C LEU A 149 10.43 -10.65 -12.99
N GLY A 150 10.90 -11.89 -13.17
CA GLY A 150 10.13 -13.10 -12.84
C GLY A 150 9.66 -13.16 -11.38
N VAL A 151 10.56 -12.87 -10.43
CA VAL A 151 10.21 -12.83 -8.99
C VAL A 151 9.20 -11.71 -8.71
N TYR A 152 9.47 -10.49 -9.17
CA TYR A 152 8.55 -9.35 -9.04
C TYR A 152 7.16 -9.68 -9.59
N ALA A 153 7.07 -10.14 -10.84
CA ALA A 153 5.82 -10.48 -11.50
C ALA A 153 5.06 -11.57 -10.73
N GLY A 154 5.77 -12.60 -10.24
CA GLY A 154 5.21 -13.64 -9.39
C GLY A 154 4.60 -13.08 -8.09
N THR A 155 5.31 -12.19 -7.39
CA THR A 155 4.77 -11.56 -6.17
C THR A 155 3.55 -10.69 -6.43
N LYS A 156 3.52 -9.95 -7.56
CA LYS A 156 2.34 -9.16 -7.96
C LYS A 156 1.18 -10.04 -8.39
N ALA A 157 1.42 -11.16 -9.06
CA ALA A 157 0.39 -12.14 -9.38
C ALA A 157 -0.23 -12.75 -8.11
N ALA A 158 0.61 -13.10 -7.12
CA ALA A 158 0.16 -13.56 -5.81
C ALA A 158 -0.71 -12.51 -5.09
N LEU A 159 -0.30 -11.24 -5.14
CA LEU A 159 -1.10 -10.13 -4.60
C LEU A 159 -2.46 -9.99 -5.30
N GLU A 160 -2.54 -10.16 -6.62
CA GLU A 160 -3.82 -10.17 -7.34
C GLU A 160 -4.72 -11.31 -6.88
N ARG A 161 -4.19 -12.53 -6.74
CA ARG A 161 -5.00 -13.66 -6.25
C ARG A 161 -5.49 -13.40 -4.83
N PHE A 162 -4.62 -13.00 -3.93
CA PHE A 162 -4.99 -12.63 -2.55
C PHE A 162 -6.09 -11.56 -2.51
N SER A 163 -6.00 -10.56 -3.39
CA SER A 163 -7.01 -9.49 -3.48
C SER A 163 -8.40 -10.02 -3.85
N LEU A 164 -8.48 -11.03 -4.71
CA LEU A 164 -9.75 -11.64 -5.12
C LEU A 164 -10.35 -12.46 -3.97
N GLU A 165 -9.54 -13.25 -3.28
CA GLU A 165 -9.98 -14.05 -2.12
C GLU A 165 -10.49 -13.13 -1.00
N LEU A 166 -9.70 -12.12 -0.63
CA LEU A 166 -10.06 -11.16 0.42
C LEU A 166 -11.36 -10.42 0.10
N ARG A 167 -11.59 -10.08 -1.17
CA ARG A 167 -12.83 -9.45 -1.63
C ARG A 167 -14.03 -10.35 -1.39
N ASP A 168 -13.91 -11.62 -1.77
CA ASP A 168 -15.02 -12.55 -1.73
C ASP A 168 -15.37 -12.93 -0.29
N GLU A 169 -14.35 -13.23 0.52
CA GLU A 169 -14.47 -13.55 1.94
C GLU A 169 -15.21 -12.46 2.73
N PHE A 170 -14.89 -11.19 2.50
CA PHE A 170 -15.48 -10.07 3.25
C PHE A 170 -16.61 -9.34 2.52
N ARG A 171 -17.14 -9.89 1.42
CA ARG A 171 -18.21 -9.27 0.63
C ARG A 171 -19.46 -8.97 1.48
N SER A 172 -19.86 -9.93 2.32
CA SER A 172 -21.02 -9.77 3.22
C SER A 172 -20.83 -8.69 4.28
N LYS A 173 -19.57 -8.36 4.61
CA LYS A 173 -19.19 -7.29 5.54
C LYS A 173 -18.96 -5.95 4.84
N LYS A 174 -19.26 -5.85 3.54
CA LYS A 174 -19.12 -4.64 2.72
C LYS A 174 -17.69 -4.08 2.68
N LEU A 175 -16.68 -4.92 2.92
CA LEU A 175 -15.30 -4.54 2.62
C LEU A 175 -15.09 -4.57 1.10
N ARG A 176 -14.66 -3.45 0.53
CA ARG A 176 -14.28 -3.39 -0.88
C ARG A 176 -12.80 -3.68 -1.02
N VAL A 177 -12.42 -4.41 -2.06
CA VAL A 177 -11.02 -4.63 -2.41
C VAL A 177 -10.86 -4.36 -3.89
N THR A 178 -9.93 -3.53 -4.33
CA THR A 178 -9.64 -3.30 -5.76
C THR A 178 -8.17 -3.47 -6.05
N ILE A 179 -7.87 -3.78 -7.31
CA ILE A 179 -6.51 -3.93 -7.81
C ILE A 179 -6.28 -2.80 -8.82
N LEU A 180 -5.25 -2.00 -8.60
CA LEU A 180 -4.74 -1.08 -9.61
C LEU A 180 -3.52 -1.72 -10.26
N ARG A 181 -3.59 -2.01 -11.56
CA ARG A 181 -2.43 -2.46 -12.33
C ARG A 181 -1.73 -1.24 -12.89
N SER A 182 -0.52 -0.96 -12.40
CA SER A 182 0.29 0.13 -12.93
C SER A 182 1.26 -0.39 -14.00
N GLY A 183 1.39 0.38 -15.08
CA GLY A 183 2.45 0.18 -16.07
C GLY A 183 3.72 0.94 -15.69
N THR A 184 4.62 1.14 -16.65
CA THR A 184 5.77 2.02 -16.45
C THR A 184 5.30 3.44 -16.13
N ILE A 185 5.73 3.97 -15.00
CA ILE A 185 5.49 5.36 -14.59
C ILE A 185 6.76 6.14 -14.95
N ALA A 186 6.62 7.13 -15.84
CA ALA A 186 7.70 8.03 -16.27
C ALA A 186 7.95 9.15 -15.26
#